data_AF-T0T951-F1
#
_entry.id   AF-T0T951-F1
#
_cell.length_a   1.000
_cell.length_b   1.000
_cell.length_c   1.000
_cell.angle_alpha   90.00
_cell.angle_beta   90.00
_cell.angle_gamma   90.00
#
_symmetry.space_group_name_H-M   'P 1'
#
loop_
_entity.id
_entity.type
_entity.pdbx_description
1 polymer ?
#
loop_
_entity_poly.entity_id
_entity_poly.type
_entity_poly.pdbx_seq_one_letter_code
_entity_poly.pdbx_strand_id
1 'polypeptide(L)'
;MIPILIVFAVFFLLINSLSIRDNENQPKNLSKIELIPDTIQVNGDLLSFQGRMNGQKYQVYDTLKSLKEKGFYQNLSQNCQLSFTGNLEIPETQRNFNGFDDQKYLTSQNIYRQITIQQITNVEIKKNFDLHTLRRKVIVWTQNHFPKPMSDYMTGLLFGFLSKDFNQMSDIYSSLGIIHLFALSGMQVNFLLIGFVKYFFAWD
;
A
#
# COMPACT_ATOMS: atom_id res chain seq x y z
N MET A 1 17.00 32.91 -11.01
CA MET A 1 16.49 31.60 -11.50
C MET A 1 17.56 30.51 -11.47
N ILE A 2 18.74 30.71 -12.06
CA ILE A 2 19.86 29.74 -12.06
C ILE A 2 20.28 29.24 -10.65
N PRO A 3 20.45 30.09 -9.61
CA PRO A 3 20.88 29.60 -8.29
C PRO A 3 19.83 28.70 -7.61
N ILE A 4 18.54 28.94 -7.87
CA ILE A 4 17.44 28.09 -7.34
C ILE A 4 17.50 26.70 -7.99
N LEU A 5 17.71 26.63 -9.31
CA LEU A 5 17.85 25.36 -10.03
C LEU A 5 19.05 24.53 -9.53
N ILE A 6 20.17 25.19 -9.20
CA ILE A 6 21.35 24.52 -8.64
C ILE A 6 21.05 23.93 -7.26
N VAL A 7 20.37 24.68 -6.39
CA VAL A 7 19.98 24.18 -5.06
C VAL A 7 19.05 22.96 -5.18
N PHE A 8 18.06 23.00 -6.08
CA PHE A 8 17.19 21.85 -6.33
C PHE A 8 17.94 20.65 -6.92
N ALA A 9 18.89 20.87 -7.83
CA ALA A 9 19.70 19.81 -8.41
C ALA A 9 20.60 19.14 -7.37
N VAL A 10 21.27 19.93 -6.52
CA VAL A 10 22.10 19.42 -5.42
C VAL A 10 21.24 18.66 -4.40
N PHE A 11 20.08 19.20 -4.04
CA PHE A 11 19.13 18.53 -3.15
C PHE A 11 18.64 17.19 -3.72
N PHE A 12 18.29 17.15 -5.00
CA PHE A 12 17.87 15.92 -5.69
C PHE A 12 19.00 14.88 -5.72
N LEU A 13 20.23 15.29 -6.02
CA LEU A 13 21.40 14.41 -6.02
C LEU A 13 21.71 13.86 -4.62
N LEU A 14 21.56 14.67 -3.58
CA LEU A 14 21.72 14.24 -2.18
C LEU A 14 20.68 13.20 -1.78
N ILE A 15 19.40 13.43 -2.11
CA ILE A 15 18.32 12.45 -1.85
C ILE A 15 18.61 11.14 -2.58
N ASN A 16 19.00 11.22 -3.86
CA ASN A 16 19.28 10.03 -4.66
C ASN A 16 20.48 9.26 -4.11
N SER A 17 21.54 9.95 -3.67
CA SER A 17 22.71 9.32 -3.07
C SER A 17 22.38 8.63 -1.73
N LEU A 18 21.53 9.23 -0.91
CA LEU A 18 21.06 8.61 0.34
C LEU A 18 20.25 7.35 0.07
N SER A 19 19.34 7.39 -0.91
CA SER A 19 18.56 6.24 -1.39
C SER A 19 19.45 5.08 -1.86
N ILE A 20 20.51 5.36 -2.63
CA ILE A 20 21.45 4.34 -3.12
C ILE A 20 22.20 3.68 -1.95
N ARG A 21 22.68 4.47 -0.98
CA ARG A 21 23.37 3.94 0.22
C ARG A 21 22.47 3.07 1.07
N ASP A 22 21.20 3.46 1.23
CA ASP A 22 20.22 2.68 1.97
C ASP A 22 19.85 1.36 1.26
N ASN A 23 20.00 1.28 -0.07
CA ASN A 23 19.82 0.05 -0.83
C ASN A 23 21.01 -0.93 -0.70
N GLU A 24 22.24 -0.41 -0.62
CA GLU A 24 23.44 -1.24 -0.47
C GLU A 24 23.57 -1.83 0.93
N ASN A 25 23.13 -1.11 1.96
CA ASN A 25 23.25 -1.52 3.37
C ASN A 25 22.11 -2.42 3.87
N GLN A 26 21.26 -2.95 2.98
CA GLN A 26 20.12 -3.77 3.40
C GLN A 26 20.55 -5.16 3.87
N PRO A 27 19.98 -5.66 4.98
CA PRO A 27 20.31 -6.98 5.50
C PRO A 27 19.97 -8.07 4.47
N LYS A 28 20.87 -9.04 4.28
CA LYS A 28 20.67 -10.15 3.34
C LYS A 28 19.56 -11.13 3.77
N ASN A 29 19.17 -11.10 5.04
CA ASN A 29 18.09 -11.92 5.59
C ASN A 29 17.26 -11.08 6.57
N LEU A 30 15.95 -11.25 6.52
CA LEU A 30 15.00 -10.61 7.42
C LEU A 30 14.05 -11.67 7.96
N SER A 31 13.90 -11.75 9.28
CA SER A 31 13.02 -12.74 9.92
C SER A 31 11.84 -12.11 10.67
N LYS A 32 11.81 -10.78 10.74
CA LYS A 32 10.75 -10.01 11.39
C LYS A 32 10.42 -8.79 10.55
N ILE A 33 9.15 -8.41 10.49
CA ILE A 33 8.71 -7.18 9.84
C ILE A 33 7.50 -6.57 10.56
N GLU A 34 7.44 -5.24 10.63
CA GLU A 34 6.26 -4.52 11.11
C GLU A 34 5.34 -4.23 9.92
N LEU A 35 4.13 -4.77 9.96
CA LEU A 35 3.15 -4.64 8.88
C LEU A 35 2.51 -3.24 8.90
N ILE A 36 2.36 -2.65 7.71
CA ILE A 36 1.64 -1.38 7.52
C ILE A 36 0.18 -1.70 7.12
N PRO A 37 -0.80 -1.51 8.01
CA PRO A 37 -2.13 -2.12 7.88
C PRO A 37 -2.98 -1.56 6.73
N ASP A 38 -2.82 -0.30 6.35
CA ASP A 38 -3.58 0.30 5.25
C ASP A 38 -3.12 -0.16 3.85
N THR A 39 -1.98 -0.87 3.78
CA THR A 39 -1.44 -1.42 2.52
C THR A 39 -1.84 -2.87 2.27
N ILE A 40 -2.56 -3.52 3.19
CA ILE A 40 -3.00 -4.91 3.04
C ILE A 40 -3.97 -5.03 1.86
N GLN A 41 -3.57 -5.83 0.88
CA GLN A 41 -4.40 -6.27 -0.24
C GLN A 41 -4.47 -7.80 -0.27
N VAL A 42 -5.67 -8.31 -0.52
CA VAL A 42 -5.96 -9.74 -0.60
C VAL A 42 -6.58 -10.01 -1.96
N ASN A 43 -5.87 -10.76 -2.79
CA ASN A 43 -6.19 -10.99 -4.21
C ASN A 43 -6.30 -12.50 -4.46
N GLY A 44 -7.51 -13.04 -4.38
CA GLY A 44 -7.69 -14.50 -4.39
C GLY A 44 -7.05 -15.12 -3.15
N ASP A 45 -5.94 -15.85 -3.38
CA ASP A 45 -5.10 -16.46 -2.34
C ASP A 45 -3.79 -15.70 -2.11
N LEU A 46 -3.47 -14.69 -2.95
CA LEU A 46 -2.28 -13.87 -2.79
C LEU A 46 -2.56 -12.73 -1.79
N LEU A 47 -1.82 -12.72 -0.69
CA LEU A 47 -1.73 -11.61 0.25
C LEU A 47 -0.52 -10.74 -0.14
N SER A 48 -0.74 -9.43 -0.25
CA SER A 48 0.33 -8.46 -0.46
C SER A 48 0.18 -7.27 0.49
N PHE A 49 1.27 -6.85 1.10
CA PHE A 49 1.30 -5.68 1.98
C PHE A 49 2.69 -5.07 2.02
N GLN A 50 2.80 -3.84 2.48
CA GLN A 50 4.07 -3.21 2.79
C GLN A 50 4.40 -3.40 4.27
N GLY A 51 5.68 -3.59 4.56
CA GLY A 51 6.18 -3.65 5.92
C GLY A 51 7.39 -2.75 6.10
N ARG A 52 7.68 -2.42 7.35
CA ARG A 52 8.84 -1.63 7.77
C ARG A 52 9.71 -2.42 8.73
N MET A 53 11.02 -2.33 8.55
CA MET A 53 12.00 -2.83 9.51
C MET A 53 13.26 -1.96 9.42
N ASN A 54 13.85 -1.59 10.57
CA ASN A 54 15.07 -0.77 10.64
C ASN A 54 15.02 0.51 9.78
N GLY A 55 13.85 1.17 9.70
CA GLY A 55 13.65 2.38 8.89
C GLY A 55 13.44 2.15 7.39
N GLN A 56 13.60 0.92 6.91
CA GLN A 56 13.43 0.56 5.50
C GLN A 56 12.05 -0.04 5.23
N LYS A 57 11.51 0.22 4.03
CA LYS A 57 10.25 -0.35 3.56
C LYS A 57 10.51 -1.55 2.65
N TYR A 58 9.65 -2.55 2.77
CA TYR A 58 9.67 -3.77 1.99
C TYR A 58 8.28 -4.05 1.44
N GLN A 59 8.22 -4.53 0.20
CA GLN A 59 7.00 -5.13 -0.34
C GLN A 59 6.98 -6.60 0.05
N VAL A 60 5.87 -7.09 0.60
CA VAL A 60 5.75 -8.47 1.07
C VAL A 60 4.64 -9.18 0.32
N TYR A 61 4.91 -10.42 -0.06
CA TYR A 61 3.98 -11.34 -0.69
C TYR A 61 3.90 -12.63 0.11
N ASP A 62 2.68 -13.11 0.31
CA ASP A 62 2.39 -14.38 0.97
C ASP A 62 1.22 -15.08 0.28
N THR A 63 1.19 -16.41 0.36
CA THR A 63 0.08 -17.23 -0.17
C THR A 63 -0.76 -17.76 0.97
N LEU A 64 -1.99 -17.24 1.05
CA LEU A 64 -2.98 -17.62 2.05
C LEU A 64 -3.36 -19.09 1.89
N LYS A 65 -3.32 -19.85 2.99
CA LYS A 65 -3.58 -21.31 2.98
C LYS A 65 -5.01 -21.64 3.35
N SER A 66 -5.74 -20.70 3.95
CA SER A 66 -7.11 -20.94 4.43
C SER A 66 -8.03 -19.73 4.33
N LEU A 67 -9.33 -19.99 4.24
CA LEU A 67 -10.36 -18.95 4.30
C LEU A 67 -10.39 -18.19 5.63
N LYS A 68 -10.00 -18.85 6.74
CA LYS A 68 -9.90 -18.20 8.06
C LYS A 68 -8.79 -17.15 8.07
N GLU A 69 -7.64 -17.51 7.52
CA GLU A 69 -6.48 -16.62 7.38
C GLU A 69 -6.80 -15.43 6.47
N LYS A 70 -7.48 -15.70 5.35
CA LYS A 70 -8.03 -14.65 4.47
C LYS A 70 -8.92 -13.67 5.24
N GLY A 71 -9.89 -14.18 5.99
CA GLY A 71 -10.79 -13.35 6.79
C GLY A 71 -10.06 -12.56 7.90
N PHE A 72 -9.01 -13.13 8.49
CA PHE A 72 -8.17 -12.45 9.46
C PHE A 72 -7.47 -11.23 8.85
N TYR A 73 -6.76 -11.38 7.73
CA TYR A 73 -6.04 -10.28 7.09
C TYR A 73 -6.98 -9.24 6.46
N GLN A 74 -8.14 -9.66 5.95
CA GLN A 74 -9.16 -8.73 5.45
C GLN A 74 -9.67 -7.80 6.56
N ASN A 75 -9.89 -8.33 7.77
CA ASN A 75 -10.40 -7.54 8.90
C ASN A 75 -9.30 -6.96 9.80
N LEU A 76 -8.02 -7.26 9.51
CA LEU A 76 -6.91 -6.73 10.28
C LEU A 76 -6.83 -5.21 10.12
N SER A 77 -7.01 -4.51 11.24
CA SER A 77 -7.02 -3.04 11.31
C SER A 77 -6.06 -2.49 12.36
N GLN A 78 -5.13 -3.32 12.83
CA GLN A 78 -4.18 -3.01 13.89
C GLN A 78 -2.77 -3.25 13.37
N ASN A 79 -1.80 -2.53 13.94
CA ASN A 79 -0.40 -2.80 13.67
C ASN A 79 -0.06 -4.20 14.20
N CYS A 80 0.73 -4.94 13.42
CA CYS A 80 1.26 -6.21 13.88
C CYS A 80 2.70 -6.38 13.43
N GLN A 81 3.44 -7.15 14.22
CA GLN A 81 4.78 -7.59 13.89
C GLN A 81 4.72 -9.07 13.51
N LEU A 82 5.17 -9.37 12.30
CA LEU A 82 5.21 -10.72 11.76
C LEU A 82 6.63 -11.25 11.92
N SER A 83 6.77 -12.45 12.48
CA SER A 83 8.00 -13.24 12.40
C SER A 83 7.80 -14.33 11.35
N PHE A 84 8.71 -14.43 10.38
CA PHE A 84 8.53 -15.30 9.22
C PHE A 84 9.87 -15.87 8.73
N THR A 85 9.76 -16.92 7.92
CA THR A 85 10.82 -17.43 7.08
C THR A 85 10.44 -17.21 5.62
N GLY A 86 11.35 -16.65 4.85
CA GLY A 86 11.11 -16.28 3.46
C GLY A 86 12.37 -15.77 2.78
N ASN A 87 12.24 -15.51 1.49
CA ASN A 87 13.34 -15.03 0.65
C ASN A 87 13.24 -13.53 0.46
N LEU A 88 14.38 -12.84 0.58
CA LEU A 88 14.51 -11.43 0.24
C LEU A 88 15.09 -11.32 -1.17
N GLU A 89 14.32 -10.73 -2.08
CA GLU A 89 14.65 -10.65 -3.50
C GLU A 89 14.61 -9.19 -3.98
N ILE A 90 15.29 -8.93 -5.08
CA ILE A 90 15.17 -7.63 -5.78
C ILE A 90 13.96 -7.73 -6.70
N PRO A 91 13.07 -6.71 -6.74
CA PRO A 91 11.97 -6.68 -7.69
C PRO A 91 12.45 -6.86 -9.12
N GLU A 92 11.69 -7.61 -9.90
CA GLU A 92 12.03 -7.88 -11.30
C GLU A 92 11.98 -6.59 -12.12
N THR A 93 12.93 -6.46 -13.04
CA THR A 93 12.91 -5.40 -14.05
C THR A 93 11.81 -5.69 -15.08
N GLN A 94 11.38 -4.64 -15.76
CA GLN A 94 10.45 -4.71 -16.88
C GLN A 94 10.88 -5.79 -17.91
N ARG A 95 10.16 -6.92 -17.94
CA ARG A 95 10.44 -8.04 -18.87
C ARG A 95 9.90 -7.79 -20.27
N ASN A 96 8.78 -7.07 -20.40
CA ASN A 96 8.13 -6.73 -21.67
C ASN A 96 8.31 -5.25 -21.97
N PHE A 97 8.65 -4.88 -23.21
CA PHE A 97 8.88 -3.48 -23.61
C PHE A 97 7.68 -2.53 -23.34
N ASN A 98 6.44 -3.05 -23.32
CA ASN A 98 5.22 -2.32 -22.92
C ASN A 98 4.63 -2.79 -21.56
N GLY A 99 5.36 -3.65 -20.84
CA GLY A 99 4.96 -4.13 -19.52
C GLY A 99 5.16 -3.08 -18.44
N PHE A 100 4.46 -3.25 -17.33
CA PHE A 100 4.68 -2.44 -16.14
C PHE A 100 6.08 -2.71 -15.56
N ASP A 101 6.75 -1.65 -15.10
CA ASP A 101 8.07 -1.72 -14.47
C ASP A 101 7.91 -1.71 -12.95
N ASP A 102 7.74 -2.90 -12.37
CA ASP A 102 7.55 -3.09 -10.92
C ASP A 102 8.71 -2.49 -10.12
N GLN A 103 9.95 -2.65 -10.61
CA GLN A 103 11.13 -2.13 -9.94
C GLN A 103 11.10 -0.60 -9.87
N LYS A 104 10.80 0.10 -10.97
CA LYS A 104 10.70 1.57 -10.95
C LYS A 104 9.57 2.05 -10.04
N TYR A 105 8.41 1.37 -10.07
CA TYR A 105 7.29 1.71 -9.21
C TYR A 105 7.64 1.57 -7.72
N LEU A 106 8.20 0.43 -7.31
CA LEU A 106 8.60 0.21 -5.92
C LEU A 106 9.72 1.17 -5.50
N THR A 107 10.67 1.46 -6.38
CA THR A 107 11.74 2.43 -6.14
C THR A 107 11.17 3.83 -5.86
N SER A 108 10.13 4.25 -6.61
CA SER A 108 9.44 5.53 -6.36
C SER A 108 8.79 5.60 -4.97
N GLN A 109 8.52 4.45 -4.33
CA GLN A 109 7.97 4.35 -2.99
C GLN A 109 9.04 4.13 -1.90
N ASN A 110 10.32 4.22 -2.27
CA ASN A 110 11.47 3.88 -1.44
C ASN A 110 11.51 2.41 -1.00
N ILE A 111 11.06 1.51 -1.87
CA ILE A 111 11.09 0.06 -1.69
C ILE A 111 12.05 -0.53 -2.71
N TYR A 112 13.13 -1.14 -2.23
CA TYR A 112 14.18 -1.70 -3.09
C TYR A 112 14.23 -3.23 -3.07
N ARG A 113 13.53 -3.84 -2.10
CA ARG A 113 13.49 -5.28 -1.89
C ARG A 113 12.06 -5.75 -1.67
N GLN A 114 11.80 -6.94 -2.17
CA GLN A 114 10.57 -7.66 -1.94
C GLN A 114 10.84 -8.93 -1.14
N ILE A 115 9.84 -9.36 -0.39
CA ILE A 115 9.90 -10.52 0.49
C ILE A 115 8.82 -11.49 0.07
N THR A 116 9.21 -12.73 -0.23
CA THR A 116 8.26 -13.82 -0.44
C THR A 116 8.25 -14.70 0.80
N ILE A 117 7.16 -14.64 1.56
CA ILE A 117 6.97 -15.43 2.78
C ILE A 117 6.70 -16.89 2.38
N GLN A 118 7.40 -17.81 3.03
CA GLN A 118 7.15 -19.25 2.92
C GLN A 118 6.33 -19.75 4.12
N GLN A 119 6.66 -19.24 5.31
CA GLN A 119 5.98 -19.60 6.54
C GLN A 119 6.02 -18.45 7.54
N ILE A 120 4.86 -18.18 8.14
CA ILE A 120 4.72 -17.27 9.28
C ILE A 120 4.89 -18.09 10.55
N THR A 121 5.82 -17.67 11.41
CA THR A 121 6.14 -18.33 12.68
C THR A 121 5.37 -17.71 13.85
N ASN A 122 5.22 -16.38 13.84
CA ASN A 122 4.51 -15.66 14.91
C ASN A 122 3.88 -14.36 14.38
N VAL A 123 2.74 -13.98 14.98
CA VAL A 123 2.04 -12.72 14.71
C VAL A 123 1.77 -12.02 16.04
N GLU A 124 2.45 -10.91 16.28
CA GLU A 124 2.28 -10.10 17.48
C GLU A 124 1.48 -8.84 17.18
N ILE A 125 0.30 -8.70 17.78
CA ILE A 125 -0.54 -7.50 17.60
C ILE A 125 -0.03 -6.38 18.51
N LYS A 126 0.30 -5.23 17.92
CA LYS A 126 0.69 -4.03 18.65
C LYS A 126 -0.50 -3.07 18.71
N LYS A 127 -0.93 -2.76 19.94
CA LYS A 127 -1.99 -1.78 20.19
C LYS A 127 -1.39 -0.38 20.25
N ASN A 128 -0.98 0.13 19.10
CA ASN A 128 -0.54 1.51 18.95
C ASN A 128 -1.53 2.25 18.04
N PHE A 129 -1.76 3.53 18.33
CA PHE A 129 -2.55 4.40 17.49
C PHE A 129 -1.64 5.05 16.44
N ASP A 130 -1.98 4.85 15.17
CA ASP A 130 -1.27 5.43 14.03
C ASP A 130 -2.30 5.81 12.95
N LEU A 131 -2.00 6.83 12.14
CA LEU A 131 -2.86 7.29 11.05
C LEU A 131 -3.14 6.15 10.05
N HIS A 132 -2.16 5.29 9.81
CA HIS A 132 -2.32 4.08 9.00
C HIS A 132 -3.37 3.12 9.60
N THR A 133 -3.38 2.93 10.92
CA THR A 133 -4.39 2.10 11.59
C THR A 133 -5.79 2.72 11.51
N LEU A 134 -5.89 4.05 11.64
CA LEU A 134 -7.16 4.77 11.53
C LEU A 134 -7.73 4.63 10.12
N ARG A 135 -6.91 4.94 9.11
CA ARG A 135 -7.27 4.79 7.70
C ARG A 135 -7.73 3.36 7.39
N ARG A 136 -6.98 2.35 7.85
CA ARG A 136 -7.38 0.94 7.67
C ARG A 136 -8.70 0.62 8.34
N LYS A 137 -8.95 1.09 9.57
CA LYS A 137 -10.23 0.89 10.26
C LYS A 137 -11.41 1.44 9.46
N VAL A 138 -11.27 2.65 8.91
CA VAL A 138 -12.35 3.26 8.10
C VAL A 138 -12.56 2.48 6.79
N ILE A 139 -11.48 2.02 6.14
CA ILE A 139 -11.58 1.17 4.93
C ILE A 139 -12.33 -0.13 5.25
N VAL A 140 -11.91 -0.86 6.29
CA VAL A 140 -12.53 -2.13 6.69
C VAL A 140 -13.99 -1.92 7.12
N TRP A 141 -14.29 -0.85 7.85
CA TRP A 141 -15.66 -0.50 8.22
C TRP A 141 -16.52 -0.23 6.99
N THR A 142 -16.02 0.55 6.02
CA THR A 142 -16.72 0.82 4.76
C THR A 142 -16.99 -0.46 3.97
N GLN A 143 -16.03 -1.37 3.92
CA GLN A 143 -16.17 -2.67 3.24
C GLN A 143 -17.18 -3.60 3.92
N ASN A 144 -17.31 -3.53 5.23
CA ASN A 144 -18.25 -4.36 5.99
C ASN A 144 -19.67 -3.77 6.08
N HIS A 145 -19.81 -2.43 5.97
CA HIS A 145 -21.09 -1.75 6.11
C HIS A 145 -21.86 -1.58 4.80
N PHE A 146 -21.15 -1.41 3.67
CA PHE A 146 -21.78 -1.21 2.37
C PHE A 146 -21.67 -2.47 1.49
N PRO A 147 -22.71 -2.81 0.71
CA PRO A 147 -22.63 -3.94 -0.23
C PRO A 147 -21.70 -3.64 -1.40
N LYS A 148 -21.08 -4.67 -1.96
CA LYS A 148 -20.40 -4.55 -3.26
C LYS A 148 -21.42 -4.26 -4.37
N PRO A 149 -21.08 -3.43 -5.38
CA PRO A 149 -19.77 -2.80 -5.62
C PRO A 149 -19.57 -1.44 -4.92
N MET A 150 -20.58 -0.91 -4.24
CA MET A 150 -20.57 0.43 -3.64
C MET A 150 -19.41 0.65 -2.66
N SER A 151 -19.10 -0.36 -1.84
CA SER A 151 -17.97 -0.31 -0.91
C SER A 151 -16.63 -0.09 -1.61
N ASP A 152 -16.38 -0.80 -2.73
CA ASP A 152 -15.12 -0.72 -3.47
C ASP A 152 -14.97 0.66 -4.13
N TYR A 153 -16.07 1.23 -4.64
CA TYR A 153 -16.10 2.60 -5.14
C TYR A 153 -15.79 3.63 -4.05
N MET A 154 -16.45 3.52 -2.90
CA MET A 154 -16.25 4.45 -1.80
C MET A 154 -14.81 4.40 -1.29
N THR A 155 -14.25 3.21 -1.08
CA THR A 155 -12.85 3.10 -0.65
C THR A 155 -11.88 3.59 -1.73
N GLY A 156 -12.21 3.37 -3.00
CA GLY A 156 -11.44 3.85 -4.15
C GLY A 156 -11.42 5.37 -4.24
N LEU A 157 -12.57 6.03 -4.11
CA LEU A 157 -12.69 7.48 -4.22
C LEU A 157 -12.18 8.23 -2.98
N LEU A 158 -12.55 7.75 -1.79
CA LEU A 158 -12.24 8.45 -0.53
C LEU A 158 -10.80 8.21 -0.09
N PHE A 159 -10.27 7.00 -0.34
CA PHE A 159 -8.96 6.59 0.16
C PHE A 159 -7.99 6.15 -0.92
N GLY A 160 -8.38 6.09 -2.20
CA GLY A 160 -7.53 5.51 -3.24
C GLY A 160 -7.30 4.01 -3.05
N PHE A 161 -8.18 3.32 -2.31
CA PHE A 161 -8.09 1.89 -2.06
C PHE A 161 -9.10 1.15 -2.93
N LEU A 162 -8.60 0.51 -3.99
CA LEU A 162 -9.41 -0.26 -4.92
C LEU A 162 -9.03 -1.73 -4.80
N SER A 163 -9.99 -2.60 -4.49
CA SER A 163 -9.76 -4.05 -4.45
C SER A 163 -9.52 -4.59 -5.86
N LYS A 164 -8.72 -5.65 -6.02
CA LYS A 164 -8.44 -6.20 -7.36
C LYS A 164 -9.66 -6.87 -7.99
N ASP A 165 -10.63 -7.29 -7.18
CA ASP A 165 -11.97 -7.74 -7.62
C ASP A 165 -12.66 -6.64 -8.45
N PHE A 166 -12.48 -5.37 -8.08
CA PHE A 166 -13.01 -4.24 -8.82
C PHE A 166 -12.38 -4.11 -10.21
N ASN A 167 -11.06 -4.30 -10.33
CA ASN A 167 -10.38 -4.23 -11.62
C ASN A 167 -10.89 -5.31 -12.59
N GLN A 168 -11.26 -6.48 -12.10
CA GLN A 168 -11.86 -7.54 -12.93
C GLN A 168 -13.31 -7.22 -13.36
N MET A 169 -14.05 -6.46 -12.55
CA MET A 169 -15.44 -6.06 -12.85
C MET A 169 -15.56 -4.66 -13.46
N SER A 170 -14.45 -3.93 -13.57
CA SER A 170 -14.36 -2.57 -14.11
C SER A 170 -15.00 -2.45 -15.49
N ASP A 171 -14.81 -3.43 -16.36
CA ASP A 171 -15.37 -3.40 -17.72
C ASP A 171 -16.90 -3.48 -17.71
N ILE A 172 -17.46 -4.32 -16.84
CA ILE A 172 -18.90 -4.46 -16.65
C ILE A 172 -19.47 -3.17 -16.05
N TYR A 173 -18.80 -2.58 -15.06
CA TYR A 173 -19.32 -1.37 -14.41
C TYR A 173 -19.08 -0.08 -15.21
N SER A 174 -18.06 -0.05 -16.06
CA SER A 174 -17.82 1.01 -17.04
C SER A 174 -18.96 1.03 -18.06
N SER A 175 -19.33 -0.15 -18.58
CA SER A 175 -20.43 -0.27 -19.55
C SER A 175 -21.81 0.09 -18.97
N LEU A 176 -22.01 -0.07 -17.67
CA LEU A 176 -23.20 0.39 -16.94
C LEU A 176 -23.21 1.90 -16.64
N GLY A 177 -22.17 2.65 -17.00
CA GLY A 177 -22.07 4.11 -16.76
C GLY A 177 -21.79 4.52 -15.31
N ILE A 178 -21.65 3.56 -14.39
CA ILE A 178 -21.48 3.78 -12.95
C ILE A 178 -20.12 4.44 -12.66
N ILE A 179 -19.07 4.01 -13.36
CA ILE A 179 -17.72 4.60 -13.22
C ILE A 179 -17.74 6.08 -13.63
N HIS A 180 -18.43 6.43 -14.72
CA HIS A 180 -18.51 7.82 -15.19
C HIS A 180 -19.27 8.74 -14.22
N LEU A 181 -20.38 8.26 -13.65
CA LEU A 181 -21.19 9.01 -12.67
C LEU A 181 -20.36 9.39 -11.43
N PHE A 182 -19.54 8.46 -10.94
CA PHE A 182 -18.74 8.66 -9.74
C PHE A 182 -17.40 9.36 -10.02
N ALA A 183 -16.75 9.13 -11.17
CA ALA A 183 -15.51 9.79 -11.56
C ALA A 183 -15.69 11.30 -11.79
N LEU A 184 -16.85 11.74 -12.29
CA LEU A 184 -17.21 13.17 -12.39
C LEU A 184 -17.29 13.86 -11.01
N SER A 185 -17.62 13.09 -9.96
CA SER A 185 -17.74 13.59 -8.58
C SER A 185 -16.45 13.45 -7.76
N GLY A 186 -15.54 12.55 -8.14
CA GLY A 186 -14.34 12.21 -7.37
C GLY A 186 -13.41 13.40 -7.06
N MET A 187 -13.19 14.31 -8.02
CA MET A 187 -12.36 15.50 -7.79
C MET A 187 -13.00 16.46 -6.77
N GLN A 188 -14.34 16.62 -6.83
CA GLN A 188 -15.10 17.50 -5.94
C GLN A 188 -15.19 16.91 -4.53
N VAL A 189 -15.41 15.59 -4.42
CA VAL A 189 -15.47 14.88 -3.13
C VAL A 189 -14.09 14.83 -2.47
N ASN A 190 -13.02 14.58 -3.24
CA ASN A 190 -11.65 14.65 -2.74
C ASN A 190 -11.29 16.07 -2.28
N PHE A 191 -11.69 17.11 -3.02
CA PHE A 191 -11.51 18.50 -2.60
C PHE A 191 -12.23 18.80 -1.28
N LEU A 192 -13.47 18.32 -1.11
CA LEU A 192 -14.21 18.46 0.15
C LEU A 192 -13.52 17.72 1.29
N LEU A 193 -13.12 16.46 1.11
CA LEU A 193 -12.48 15.68 2.17
C LEU A 193 -11.12 16.22 2.57
N ILE A 194 -10.29 16.62 1.60
CA ILE A 194 -9.00 17.27 1.89
C ILE A 194 -9.25 18.62 2.58
N GLY A 195 -10.25 19.38 2.14
CA GLY A 195 -10.66 20.63 2.78
C GLY A 195 -11.12 20.42 4.22
N PHE A 196 -11.96 19.42 4.47
CA PHE A 196 -12.46 19.05 5.80
C PHE A 196 -11.33 18.58 6.72
N VAL A 197 -10.48 17.65 6.25
CA VAL A 197 -9.34 17.16 7.02
C VAL A 197 -8.38 18.29 7.33
N LYS A 198 -8.06 19.17 6.36
CA LYS A 198 -7.19 20.32 6.57
C LYS A 198 -7.81 21.35 7.53
N TYR A 199 -9.11 21.59 7.47
CA TYR A 199 -9.77 22.53 8.39
C TYR A 199 -9.83 21.98 9.83
N PHE A 200 -10.02 20.66 9.99
CA PHE A 200 -10.20 20.04 11.31
C PHE A 200 -8.88 19.62 11.99
N PHE A 201 -7.83 19.32 11.22
CA PHE A 201 -6.54 18.84 11.72
C PHE A 201 -5.37 19.82 11.54
N ALA A 202 -5.56 21.01 10.95
CA ALA A 202 -4.49 22.03 10.84
C ALA A 202 -4.45 23.04 12.01
N TRP A 203 -4.92 22.63 13.19
CA TRP A 203 -4.66 23.32 14.45
C TRP A 203 -3.99 22.32 15.40
N ASP A 204 -2.72 22.03 15.10
CA ASP A 204 -1.64 21.69 16.03
C ASP A 204 -0.31 21.72 15.25
#